data_AF-A0A7V1LSA2-F1
#
_entry.id   AF-A0A7V1LSA2-F1
#
_cell.length_a   1.000
_cell.length_b   1.000
_cell.length_c   1.000
_cell.angle_alpha   90.00
_cell.angle_beta   90.00
_cell.angle_gamma   90.00
#
_symmetry.space_group_name_H-M   'P 1'
#
loop_
_entity.id
_entity.type
_entity.pdbx_description
1 polymer ?
#
loop_
_entity_poly.entity_id
_entity_poly.type
_entity_poly.pdbx_seq_one_letter_code
_entity_poly.pdbx_strand_id
1 'polypeptide(L)'
;MNKVAFKRKLRVVKNHKALIETINEMKIMENNSMKDVEFLEFMKKNFSFLLNKKNNIVIIQTIHDWIYNNIKYKEDAFDETLISPRLLIYIKSGDCDDFSMLFKTMLRFFNINTKYIILAKTENDFTHIANVYAFLKYNLYIDCTMEKSIYPKDYKFYKIV
;
A
#
# COMPACT_ATOMS: atom_id res chain seq x y z
N MET A 1 -10.02 9.39 -24.52
CA MET A 1 -9.42 8.63 -23.41
C MET A 1 -10.08 9.08 -22.11
N ASN A 2 -10.98 8.27 -21.56
CA ASN A 2 -11.75 8.65 -20.37
C ASN A 2 -10.89 8.51 -19.11
N LYS A 3 -10.60 9.64 -18.46
CA LYS A 3 -10.00 9.72 -17.12
C LYS A 3 -11.02 9.19 -16.10
N VAL A 4 -10.92 7.93 -15.70
CA VAL A 4 -11.74 7.39 -14.61
C VAL A 4 -10.84 7.13 -13.41
N ALA A 5 -10.76 8.12 -12.54
CA ALA A 5 -10.45 7.95 -11.13
C ALA A 5 -11.52 7.01 -10.55
N PHE A 6 -11.15 5.78 -10.19
CA PHE A 6 -12.11 4.84 -9.62
C PHE A 6 -12.13 5.02 -8.11
N LYS A 7 -13.03 5.89 -7.64
CA LYS A 7 -13.41 5.99 -6.22
C LYS A 7 -14.49 4.92 -5.99
N ARG A 8 -14.15 3.80 -5.34
CA ARG A 8 -15.12 2.73 -5.05
C ARG A 8 -15.48 2.76 -3.57
N LYS A 9 -16.76 3.02 -3.28
CA LYS A 9 -17.33 2.92 -1.94
C LYS A 9 -17.63 1.45 -1.65
N LEU A 10 -16.88 0.82 -0.74
CA LEU A 10 -17.19 -0.53 -0.26
C LEU A 10 -18.23 -0.43 0.86
N ARG A 11 -19.27 -1.27 0.80
CA ARG A 11 -20.27 -1.36 1.90
C ARG A 11 -19.64 -2.13 3.05
N VAL A 12 -19.62 -1.52 4.23
CA VAL A 12 -19.12 -2.09 5.50
C VAL A 12 -19.63 -3.52 5.68
N VAL A 13 -18.73 -4.49 5.63
CA VAL A 13 -18.95 -5.80 6.25
C VAL A 13 -17.63 -6.23 6.90
N LYS A 14 -17.59 -6.22 8.23
CA LYS A 14 -16.47 -6.72 9.04
C LYS A 14 -16.40 -8.26 9.03
N ASN A 15 -16.32 -8.88 7.86
CA ASN A 15 -16.14 -10.32 7.74
C ASN A 15 -14.98 -10.64 6.79
N HIS A 16 -14.43 -11.86 6.91
CA HIS A 16 -13.27 -12.29 6.12
C HIS A 16 -13.48 -12.15 4.61
N LYS A 17 -14.74 -12.25 4.14
CA LYS A 17 -15.09 -12.18 2.72
C LYS A 17 -14.94 -10.77 2.16
N ALA A 18 -15.45 -9.75 2.84
CA ALA A 18 -15.32 -8.36 2.41
C ALA A 18 -13.86 -7.91 2.35
N LEU A 19 -13.05 -8.35 3.31
CA LEU A 19 -11.62 -8.10 3.28
C LEU A 19 -10.94 -8.72 2.04
N ILE A 20 -11.31 -9.96 1.68
CA ILE A 20 -10.81 -10.60 0.44
C ILE A 20 -11.25 -9.80 -0.78
N GLU A 21 -12.48 -9.28 -0.78
CA GLU A 21 -12.99 -8.41 -1.84
C GLU A 21 -12.17 -7.10 -1.93
N THR A 22 -11.90 -6.41 -0.81
CA THR A 22 -11.01 -5.24 -0.75
C THR A 22 -9.64 -5.58 -1.35
N ILE A 23 -8.98 -6.65 -0.89
CA ILE A 23 -7.66 -7.04 -1.39
C ILE A 23 -7.67 -7.33 -2.90
N ASN A 24 -8.74 -7.94 -3.41
CA ASN A 24 -8.88 -8.21 -4.84
C ASN A 24 -9.05 -6.91 -5.64
N GLU A 25 -9.84 -5.96 -5.15
CA GLU A 25 -9.98 -4.63 -5.75
C GLU A 25 -8.64 -3.88 -5.72
N MET A 26 -7.91 -3.92 -4.60
CA MET A 26 -6.57 -3.34 -4.50
C MET A 26 -5.65 -3.93 -5.58
N LYS A 27 -5.60 -5.25 -5.74
CA LYS A 27 -4.79 -5.92 -6.77
C LYS A 27 -5.16 -5.47 -8.19
N ILE A 28 -6.44 -5.25 -8.47
CA ILE A 28 -6.91 -4.70 -9.75
C ILE A 28 -6.37 -3.27 -9.93
N MET A 29 -6.48 -2.42 -8.91
CA MET A 29 -5.99 -1.03 -8.95
C MET A 29 -4.47 -0.94 -9.09
N GLU A 30 -3.71 -1.79 -8.42
CA GLU A 30 -2.26 -1.91 -8.61
C GLU A 30 -1.93 -2.27 -10.07
N ASN A 31 -2.59 -3.29 -10.62
CA ASN A 31 -2.37 -3.75 -11.99
C ASN A 31 -2.72 -2.68 -13.03
N ASN A 32 -3.78 -1.92 -12.79
CA ASN A 32 -4.16 -0.81 -13.66
C ASN A 32 -3.15 0.33 -13.56
N SER A 33 -2.63 0.64 -12.37
CA SER A 33 -1.62 1.68 -12.17
C SER A 33 -0.28 1.30 -12.83
N MET A 34 0.11 0.02 -12.81
CA MET A 34 1.30 -0.47 -13.51
C MET A 34 1.20 -0.43 -15.05
N LYS A 35 0.00 -0.18 -15.60
CA LYS A 35 -0.23 0.02 -17.05
C LYS A 35 -0.44 1.49 -17.40
N ASP A 36 -0.48 2.37 -16.40
CA ASP A 36 -0.79 3.78 -16.55
C ASP A 36 0.48 4.57 -16.91
N VAL A 37 0.45 5.29 -18.04
CA VAL A 37 1.62 6.00 -18.56
C VAL A 37 2.07 7.11 -17.60
N GLU A 38 1.13 7.88 -17.05
CA GLU A 38 1.45 8.99 -16.16
C GLU A 38 2.09 8.48 -14.85
N PHE A 39 1.57 7.37 -14.29
CA PHE A 39 2.20 6.73 -13.13
C PHE A 39 3.61 6.22 -13.43
N LEU A 40 3.82 5.57 -14.58
CA LEU A 40 5.14 5.06 -14.97
C LEU A 40 6.14 6.19 -15.25
N GLU A 41 5.70 7.29 -15.85
CA GLU A 41 6.52 8.49 -16.04
C GLU A 41 6.87 9.16 -14.72
N PHE A 42 5.90 9.24 -13.80
CA PHE A 42 6.15 9.69 -12.42
C PHE A 42 7.24 8.82 -11.75
N MET A 43 7.14 7.50 -11.85
CA MET A 43 8.15 6.58 -11.28
C MET A 43 9.53 6.79 -11.90
N LYS A 44 9.62 6.89 -13.24
CA LYS A 44 10.89 7.12 -13.95
C LYS A 44 11.49 8.47 -13.56
N LYS A 45 10.70 9.53 -13.54
CA LYS A 45 11.17 10.89 -13.24
C LYS A 45 11.69 11.00 -11.80
N ASN A 46 10.99 10.41 -10.84
CA ASN A 46 11.29 10.61 -9.42
C ASN A 46 12.18 9.53 -8.82
N PHE A 47 12.23 8.32 -9.39
CA PHE A 47 12.89 7.18 -8.74
C PHE A 47 13.78 6.31 -9.66
N SER A 48 14.02 6.70 -10.92
CA SER A 48 14.91 5.93 -11.81
C SER A 48 16.33 5.76 -11.27
N PHE A 49 16.82 6.69 -10.43
CA PHE A 49 18.13 6.57 -9.78
C PHE A 49 18.24 5.34 -8.86
N LEU A 50 17.11 4.76 -8.42
CA LEU A 50 17.07 3.54 -7.61
C LEU A 50 17.27 2.27 -8.45
N LEU A 51 17.08 2.31 -9.78
CA LEU A 51 17.25 1.13 -10.65
C LEU A 51 18.67 0.54 -10.59
N ASN A 52 19.67 1.37 -10.27
CA ASN A 52 21.07 0.94 -10.14
C ASN A 52 21.40 0.38 -8.74
N LYS A 53 20.46 0.39 -7.79
CA LYS A 53 20.68 -0.08 -6.42
C LYS A 53 20.44 -1.58 -6.35
N LYS A 54 21.45 -2.32 -5.87
CA LYS A 54 21.36 -3.78 -5.65
C LYS A 54 20.67 -4.16 -4.33
N ASN A 55 20.52 -3.20 -3.40
CA ASN A 55 19.97 -3.47 -2.07
C ASN A 55 18.49 -3.08 -2.03
N ASN A 56 17.61 -4.09 -2.02
CA ASN A 56 16.17 -3.91 -1.92
C ASN A 56 15.75 -3.17 -0.66
N ILE A 57 16.46 -3.31 0.45
CA ILE A 57 16.15 -2.60 1.70
C ILE A 57 16.29 -1.08 1.52
N VAL A 58 17.31 -0.63 0.77
CA VAL A 58 17.50 0.79 0.46
C VAL A 58 16.36 1.31 -0.41
N ILE A 59 15.92 0.53 -1.40
CA ILE A 59 14.79 0.89 -2.27
C ILE A 59 13.50 0.98 -1.44
N ILE A 60 13.21 -0.03 -0.63
CA ILE A 60 12.05 -0.10 0.28
C ILE A 60 12.02 1.13 1.20
N GLN A 61 13.12 1.42 1.89
CA GLN A 61 13.20 2.57 2.80
C GLN A 61 13.00 3.89 2.06
N THR A 62 13.62 4.07 0.89
CA THR A 62 13.48 5.32 0.11
C THR A 62 12.03 5.56 -0.33
N ILE A 63 11.34 4.50 -0.78
CA ILE A 63 9.94 4.59 -1.20
C ILE A 63 9.02 4.83 -0.01
N HIS A 64 9.26 4.13 1.10
CA HIS A 64 8.55 4.35 2.36
C HIS A 64 8.66 5.81 2.81
N ASP A 65 9.88 6.33 2.91
CA ASP A 65 10.14 7.69 3.38
C ASP A 65 9.51 8.72 2.46
N TRP A 66 9.53 8.47 1.15
CA TRP A 66 8.85 9.35 0.22
C TRP A 66 7.33 9.38 0.48
N ILE A 67 6.68 8.22 0.62
CA ILE A 67 5.23 8.16 0.90
C ILE A 67 4.92 8.87 2.21
N TYR A 68 5.62 8.52 3.29
CA TYR A 68 5.39 9.09 4.62
C TYR A 68 5.52 10.62 4.63
N ASN A 69 6.53 11.16 3.94
CA ASN A 69 6.79 12.60 3.92
C ASN A 69 5.93 13.39 2.91
N ASN A 70 5.33 12.73 1.91
CA ASN A 70 4.64 13.42 0.81
C ASN A 70 3.14 13.20 0.74
N ILE A 71 2.60 12.23 1.48
CA ILE A 71 1.19 11.86 1.45
C ILE A 71 0.62 11.98 2.85
N LYS A 72 -0.46 12.74 2.99
CA LYS A 72 -1.12 12.98 4.27
C LYS A 72 -2.00 11.79 4.63
N TYR A 73 -1.73 11.17 5.78
CA TYR A 73 -2.63 10.18 6.34
C TYR A 73 -3.93 10.85 6.79
N LYS A 74 -5.06 10.27 6.38
CA LYS A 74 -6.40 10.67 6.79
C LYS A 74 -7.25 9.42 6.94
N GLU A 75 -7.62 9.11 8.17
CA GLU A 75 -8.52 8.00 8.46
C GLU A 75 -9.91 8.28 7.85
N ASP A 76 -10.47 7.29 7.16
CA ASP A 76 -11.78 7.41 6.52
C ASP A 76 -12.88 7.45 7.58
N ALA A 77 -13.73 8.48 7.48
CA ALA A 77 -14.92 8.60 8.32
C ALA A 77 -16.00 7.68 7.76
N PHE A 78 -16.15 6.49 8.36
CA PHE A 78 -17.25 5.53 8.17
C PHE A 78 -17.37 4.77 6.83
N ASP A 79 -16.83 5.27 5.71
CA ASP A 79 -16.93 4.63 4.39
C ASP A 79 -15.53 4.31 3.79
N GLU A 80 -15.17 3.02 3.72
CA GLU A 80 -13.94 2.52 3.08
C GLU A 80 -13.91 2.92 1.61
N THR A 81 -13.00 3.84 1.26
CA THR A 81 -12.85 4.35 -0.09
C THR A 81 -11.43 4.15 -0.61
N LEU A 82 -11.25 3.15 -1.47
CA LEU A 82 -9.96 2.90 -2.12
C LEU A 82 -9.64 3.98 -3.18
N ILE A 83 -8.43 4.53 -3.10
CA ILE A 83 -7.81 5.47 -4.03
C ILE A 83 -6.66 4.77 -4.76
N SER A 84 -6.83 4.56 -6.06
CA SER A 84 -5.80 3.88 -6.86
C SER A 84 -4.42 4.57 -6.80
N PRO A 85 -3.30 3.82 -6.84
CA PRO A 85 -1.94 4.38 -6.78
C PRO A 85 -1.66 5.51 -7.78
N ARG A 86 -2.10 5.34 -9.04
CA ARG A 86 -1.96 6.36 -10.09
C ARG A 86 -2.65 7.69 -9.77
N LEU A 87 -3.66 7.68 -8.90
CA LEU A 87 -4.37 8.88 -8.46
C LEU A 87 -3.80 9.41 -7.14
N LEU A 88 -3.40 8.51 -6.24
CA LEU A 88 -2.91 8.87 -4.90
C LEU A 88 -1.64 9.74 -4.96
N ILE A 89 -0.77 9.54 -5.94
CA ILE A 89 0.42 10.40 -6.16
C ILE A 89 0.08 11.89 -6.42
N TYR A 90 -1.14 12.17 -6.90
CA TYR A 90 -1.63 13.53 -7.15
C TYR A 90 -2.48 14.06 -6.00
N ILE A 91 -3.38 13.23 -5.45
CA ILE A 91 -4.24 13.61 -4.33
C ILE A 91 -3.41 13.87 -3.06
N LYS A 92 -2.35 13.08 -2.86
CA LYS A 92 -1.45 13.17 -1.69
C LYS A 92 -2.19 13.08 -0.35
N SER A 93 -3.28 12.31 -0.31
CA SER A 93 -4.04 12.02 0.91
C SER A 93 -4.78 10.69 0.75
N GLY A 94 -4.74 9.85 1.78
CA GLY A 94 -5.38 8.53 1.83
C GLY A 94 -5.21 7.89 3.21
N ASP A 95 -5.65 6.65 3.36
CA ASP A 95 -5.57 5.91 4.62
C ASP A 95 -4.57 4.71 4.56
N CYS A 96 -4.70 3.73 5.46
CA CYS A 96 -3.78 2.61 5.55
C CYS A 96 -3.79 1.68 4.32
N ASP A 97 -4.93 1.49 3.65
CA ASP A 97 -5.04 0.60 2.50
C ASP A 97 -4.48 1.25 1.23
N ASP A 98 -4.77 2.53 1.04
CA ASP A 98 -4.23 3.40 0.00
C ASP A 98 -2.71 3.45 0.04
N PHE A 99 -2.16 3.67 1.24
CA PHE A 99 -0.73 3.73 1.46
C PHE A 99 -0.07 2.38 1.17
N SER A 100 -0.64 1.29 1.69
CA SER A 100 -0.15 -0.07 1.47
C SER A 100 -0.17 -0.47 -0.01
N MET A 101 -1.22 -0.04 -0.72
CA MET A 101 -1.42 -0.31 -2.14
C MET A 101 -0.45 0.50 -3.00
N LEU A 102 -0.29 1.78 -2.72
CA LEU A 102 0.69 2.62 -3.43
C LEU A 102 2.11 2.11 -3.20
N PHE A 103 2.49 1.83 -1.95
CA PHE A 103 3.81 1.33 -1.61
C PHE A 103 4.14 0.05 -2.40
N LYS A 104 3.24 -0.94 -2.34
CA LYS A 104 3.40 -2.19 -3.11
C LYS A 104 3.50 -1.93 -4.61
N THR A 105 2.69 -1.05 -5.16
CA THR A 105 2.71 -0.71 -6.60
C THR A 105 4.04 -0.06 -7.00
N MET A 106 4.54 0.87 -6.19
CA MET A 106 5.83 1.53 -6.44
C MET A 106 6.98 0.52 -6.36
N LEU A 107 6.95 -0.44 -5.44
CA LEU A 107 7.96 -1.51 -5.37
C LEU A 107 7.91 -2.49 -6.55
N ARG A 108 6.72 -2.75 -7.10
CA ARG A 108 6.57 -3.57 -8.31
C ARG A 108 7.29 -2.97 -9.52
N PHE A 109 7.42 -1.64 -9.59
CA PHE A 109 8.24 -0.99 -10.62
C PHE A 109 9.71 -1.43 -10.58
N PHE A 110 10.24 -1.74 -9.39
CA PHE A 110 11.59 -2.26 -9.17
C PHE A 110 11.66 -3.79 -9.16
N ASN A 111 10.59 -4.47 -9.58
CA ASN A 111 10.47 -5.93 -9.49
C ASN A 111 10.61 -6.48 -8.06
N ILE A 112 10.26 -5.67 -7.05
CA ILE A 112 10.25 -6.06 -5.63
C ILE A 112 8.82 -6.41 -5.26
N ASN A 113 8.60 -7.66 -4.85
CA ASN A 113 7.29 -8.14 -4.46
C ASN A 113 7.13 -8.11 -2.93
N THR A 114 6.07 -7.45 -2.45
CA THR A 114 5.65 -7.47 -1.05
C THR A 114 4.28 -8.13 -0.92
N LYS A 115 3.98 -8.67 0.25
CA LYS A 115 2.64 -9.16 0.60
C LYS A 115 1.92 -8.14 1.45
N TYR A 116 0.61 -8.25 1.53
CA TYR A 116 -0.14 -7.48 2.51
C TYR A 116 -0.10 -8.21 3.84
N ILE A 117 -0.08 -7.46 4.93
CA ILE A 117 -0.33 -7.97 6.27
C ILE A 117 -1.52 -7.21 6.84
N ILE A 118 -2.52 -7.95 7.28
CA ILE A 118 -3.70 -7.41 7.95
C ILE A 118 -3.53 -7.64 9.46
N LEU A 119 -3.87 -6.64 10.26
CA LEU A 119 -3.70 -6.66 11.71
C LEU A 119 -5.05 -6.48 12.42
N ALA A 120 -5.22 -7.19 13.53
CA ALA A 120 -6.42 -7.11 14.37
C ALA A 120 -6.07 -7.08 15.87
N LYS A 121 -6.78 -6.23 16.63
CA LYS A 121 -6.68 -6.19 18.10
C LYS A 121 -7.46 -7.32 18.75
N THR A 122 -8.59 -7.69 18.16
CA THR A 122 -9.46 -8.80 18.53
C THR A 122 -9.50 -9.84 17.41
N GLU A 123 -9.81 -11.09 17.74
CA GLU A 123 -9.85 -12.16 16.75
C GLU A 123 -10.91 -11.85 15.68
N ASN A 124 -10.52 -11.90 14.40
CA ASN A 124 -11.37 -11.65 13.23
C ASN A 124 -11.87 -10.19 13.00
N ASP A 125 -11.42 -9.18 13.75
CA ASP A 125 -11.72 -7.75 13.50
C ASP A 125 -10.48 -7.01 12.96
N PHE A 126 -10.14 -7.30 11.69
CA PHE A 126 -9.01 -6.65 11.02
C PHE A 126 -9.31 -5.18 10.79
N THR A 127 -8.43 -4.32 11.32
CA THR A 127 -8.63 -2.87 11.38
C THR A 127 -7.49 -2.09 10.74
N HIS A 128 -6.42 -2.77 10.36
CA HIS A 128 -5.25 -2.15 9.75
C HIS A 128 -4.63 -3.06 8.71
N ILE A 129 -4.07 -2.45 7.67
CA ILE A 129 -3.32 -3.13 6.63
C ILE A 129 -1.98 -2.42 6.43
N ALA A 130 -0.96 -3.22 6.19
CA ALA A 130 0.40 -2.80 5.93
C ALA A 130 1.05 -3.77 4.92
N ASN A 131 2.35 -3.66 4.71
CA ASN A 131 3.10 -4.56 3.84
C ASN A 131 4.11 -5.39 4.61
N VAL A 132 4.44 -6.56 4.05
CA VAL A 132 5.61 -7.34 4.48
C VAL A 132 6.50 -7.67 3.30
N TYR A 133 7.80 -7.53 3.50
CA TYR A 133 8.84 -7.97 2.58
C TYR A 133 9.57 -9.17 3.17
N ALA A 134 9.56 -10.29 2.45
CA ALA A 134 10.31 -11.48 2.84
C ALA A 134 11.79 -11.29 2.49
N PHE A 135 12.65 -11.29 3.50
CA PHE A 135 14.09 -11.13 3.35
C PHE A 135 14.81 -12.27 4.09
N LEU A 136 15.41 -13.19 3.32
CA LEU A 136 16.05 -14.40 3.84
C LEU A 136 15.08 -15.22 4.73
N LYS A 137 15.36 -15.33 6.03
CA LYS A 137 14.53 -16.03 7.03
C LYS A 137 13.61 -15.08 7.82
N TYR A 138 13.58 -13.80 7.48
CA TYR A 138 12.88 -12.77 8.23
C TYR A 138 11.80 -12.10 7.37
N ASN A 139 10.76 -11.59 8.03
CA ASN A 139 9.79 -10.70 7.41
C ASN A 139 10.03 -9.29 7.92
N LEU A 140 10.29 -8.36 7.01
CA LEU A 140 10.30 -6.94 7.31
C LEU A 140 8.87 -6.41 7.24
N TYR A 141 8.35 -5.93 8.37
CA TYR A 141 7.09 -5.20 8.42
C TYR A 141 7.31 -3.77 7.94
N ILE A 142 6.46 -3.30 7.02
CA ILE A 142 6.50 -1.93 6.49
C ILE A 142 5.12 -1.31 6.60
N ASP A 143 5.04 -0.18 7.29
CA ASP A 143 3.83 0.61 7.45
C ASP A 143 4.13 2.07 7.11
N CYS A 144 3.63 2.51 5.96
CA CYS A 144 3.87 3.87 5.48
C CYS A 144 3.03 4.93 6.20
N THR A 145 2.13 4.54 7.11
CA THR A 145 1.39 5.48 7.97
C THR A 145 2.24 5.97 9.16
N MET A 146 3.43 5.38 9.37
CA MET A 146 4.33 5.67 10.47
C MET A 146 5.72 6.08 9.97
N GLU A 147 6.40 6.99 10.69
CA GLU A 147 7.76 7.42 10.33
C GLU A 147 8.77 6.26 10.38
N LYS A 148 8.57 5.38 11.37
CA LYS A 148 9.37 4.17 11.56
C LYS A 148 8.44 2.99 11.49
N SER A 149 8.66 2.15 10.49
CA SER A 149 7.97 0.88 10.31
C SER A 149 8.35 -0.12 11.40
N ILE A 150 7.69 0.01 12.56
CA ILE A 150 7.84 -0.89 13.71
C ILE A 150 6.55 -1.66 13.85
N TYR A 151 6.65 -2.98 14.02
CA TYR A 151 5.46 -3.80 14.23
C TYR A 151 4.71 -3.34 15.50
N PRO A 152 3.45 -2.90 15.38
CA PRO A 152 2.69 -2.37 16.51
C PRO A 152 2.32 -3.49 17.50
N LYS A 153 2.70 -3.32 18.78
CA LYS A 153 2.50 -4.32 19.84
C LYS A 153 1.03 -4.54 20.22
N ASP A 154 0.17 -3.58 19.90
CA ASP A 154 -1.23 -3.59 20.30
C ASP A 154 -2.10 -4.55 19.47
N TYR A 155 -1.60 -4.97 18.30
CA TYR A 155 -2.26 -5.97 17.47
C TYR A 155 -1.85 -7.37 17.92
N LYS A 156 -2.84 -8.17 18.28
CA LYS A 156 -2.64 -9.53 18.81
C LYS A 156 -2.76 -10.60 17.74
N PHE A 157 -3.40 -10.27 16.61
CA PHE A 157 -3.67 -11.19 15.53
C PHE A 157 -3.24 -10.57 14.20
N TYR A 158 -2.67 -11.39 13.31
CA TYR A 158 -2.30 -10.97 11.97
C TYR A 158 -2.49 -12.08 10.96
N LYS A 159 -2.62 -11.71 9.69
CA LYS A 159 -2.58 -12.64 8.55
C LYS A 159 -1.81 -12.00 7.40
N ILE A 160 -0.99 -12.79 6.71
CA ILE A 160 -0.28 -12.36 5.50
C ILE A 160 -1.07 -12.86 4.29
N VAL A 161 -1.34 -11.96 3.34
CA VAL A 161 -2.25 -12.17 2.19
C VAL A 161 -1.68 -11.66 0.86
#